data_AF-A0A3P7J0B8-F1
#
_entry.id   AF-A0A3P7J0B8-F1
#
_cell.length_a   1.000
_cell.length_b   1.000
_cell.length_c   1.000
_cell.angle_alpha   90.00
_cell.angle_beta   90.00
_cell.angle_gamma   90.00
#
_symmetry.space_group_name_H-M   'P 1'
#
loop_
_entity.id
_entity.type
_entity.pdbx_description
1 polymer ?
#
loop_
_entity_poly.entity_id
_entity_poly.type
_entity_poly.pdbx_seq_one_letter_code
_entity_poly.pdbx_strand_id
1 'polypeptide(L)'
;MTCLEVNPNQPGCTYDIQCEAVWPGAKCRMDSSVGTCRCPEETHVARETRDGWVCVSLKDHSTGATVPLYFVCPLPEGAGFKIALNDPDPAMGSLPVGCTVGSTATVEPVLGLHGGGACIWPSKDEYIGDIYDCIQTSPHVNLATKFPLSSYAPTADGVCCPSRALACIQPQVTGPNPTEPRWWYNSVTGKGFTISES
;
A
#
# COMPACT_ATOMS: atom_id res chain seq x y z
N MET A 1 6.61 8.25 -16.35
CA MET A 1 6.37 8.52 -14.93
C MET A 1 7.63 9.18 -14.37
N THR A 2 7.63 10.49 -14.14
CA THR A 2 8.67 11.11 -13.33
C THR A 2 8.20 10.98 -11.88
N CYS A 3 8.88 10.19 -11.07
CA CYS A 3 8.55 9.95 -9.66
C CYS A 3 8.68 11.20 -8.76
N LEU A 4 8.69 12.41 -9.33
CA LEU A 4 8.94 13.68 -8.66
C LEU A 4 7.99 14.73 -9.25
N GLU A 5 7.01 15.16 -8.46
CA GLU A 5 6.84 16.57 -8.03
C GLU A 5 5.46 16.82 -7.37
N VAL A 6 4.46 15.95 -7.57
CA VAL A 6 3.14 16.12 -6.96
C VAL A 6 2.67 14.77 -6.38
N ASN A 7 2.16 14.74 -5.15
CA ASN A 7 1.50 13.55 -4.61
C ASN A 7 0.01 13.57 -5.00
N PRO A 8 -0.65 12.39 -5.17
CA PRO A 8 -2.09 12.38 -5.32
C PRO A 8 -2.76 13.05 -4.11
N ASN A 9 -3.98 13.51 -4.26
CA ASN A 9 -4.74 14.26 -3.25
C ASN A 9 -4.12 15.61 -2.81
N GLN A 10 -3.12 16.13 -3.52
CA GLN A 10 -2.57 17.48 -3.30
C GLN A 10 -3.14 18.53 -4.27
N PRO A 11 -3.31 19.78 -3.82
CA PRO A 11 -3.71 20.89 -4.67
C PRO A 11 -2.56 21.33 -5.60
N GLY A 12 -2.89 21.92 -6.75
CA GLY A 12 -1.93 22.48 -7.70
C GLY A 12 -2.06 21.98 -9.14
N CYS A 13 -3.10 21.20 -9.46
CA CYS A 13 -3.36 20.80 -10.84
C CYS A 13 -4.26 21.81 -11.56
N THR A 14 -4.19 21.82 -12.89
CA THR A 14 -5.09 22.54 -13.79
C THR A 14 -5.63 21.61 -14.87
N TYR A 15 -4.85 20.60 -15.26
CA TYR A 15 -5.19 19.63 -16.29
C TYR A 15 -5.00 18.19 -15.78
N ASP A 16 -5.82 17.26 -16.28
CA ASP A 16 -5.76 15.84 -15.91
C ASP A 16 -4.39 15.21 -16.14
N ILE A 17 -3.69 15.59 -17.22
CA ILE A 17 -2.37 15.04 -17.56
C ILE A 17 -1.31 15.27 -16.47
N GLN A 18 -1.45 16.32 -15.66
CA GLN A 18 -0.56 16.58 -14.52
C GLN A 18 -0.77 15.54 -13.41
N CYS A 19 -2.01 15.09 -13.22
CA CYS A 19 -2.34 14.06 -12.24
C CYS A 19 -2.06 12.66 -12.77
N GLU A 20 -2.29 12.39 -14.06
CA GLU A 20 -1.94 11.11 -14.70
C GLU A 20 -0.44 10.83 -14.66
N ALA A 21 0.41 11.87 -14.71
CA ALA A 21 1.85 11.74 -14.55
C ALA A 21 2.28 11.28 -13.15
N VAL A 22 1.44 11.51 -12.14
CA VAL A 22 1.65 11.19 -10.72
C VAL A 22 1.07 9.83 -10.35
N TRP A 23 -0.12 9.53 -10.86
CA TRP A 23 -0.79 8.25 -10.68
C TRP A 23 -1.62 7.92 -11.91
N PRO A 24 -1.47 6.72 -12.50
CA PRO A 24 -2.25 6.34 -13.68
C PRO A 24 -3.76 6.50 -13.45
N GLY A 25 -4.42 7.26 -14.32
CA GLY A 25 -5.86 7.50 -14.27
C GLY A 25 -6.34 8.52 -13.22
N ALA A 26 -5.44 9.14 -12.45
CA ALA A 26 -5.81 10.25 -11.58
C ALA A 26 -6.24 11.48 -12.39
N LYS A 27 -7.24 12.20 -11.90
CA LYS A 27 -7.83 13.37 -12.60
C LYS A 27 -7.73 14.63 -11.76
N CYS A 28 -7.63 15.77 -12.44
CA CYS A 28 -7.67 17.05 -11.78
C CYS A 28 -9.12 17.43 -11.49
N ARG A 29 -9.45 17.59 -10.20
CA ARG A 29 -10.78 18.02 -9.76
C ARG A 29 -10.70 19.44 -9.21
N MET A 30 -11.54 20.33 -9.72
CA MET A 30 -11.64 21.71 -9.26
C MET A 30 -12.56 21.78 -8.05
N ASP A 31 -11.98 21.56 -6.86
CA ASP A 31 -12.69 21.71 -5.59
C ASP A 31 -12.50 23.14 -5.08
N SER A 32 -13.58 23.89 -4.90
CA SER A 32 -13.53 25.29 -4.41
C SER A 32 -12.53 26.18 -5.16
N SER A 33 -12.48 26.07 -6.51
CA SER A 33 -11.57 26.80 -7.41
C SER A 33 -10.07 26.47 -7.30
N VAL A 34 -9.70 25.42 -6.55
CA VAL A 34 -8.34 24.88 -6.49
C VAL A 34 -8.34 23.48 -7.10
N GLY A 35 -7.56 23.27 -8.17
CA GLY A 35 -7.43 21.96 -8.79
C GLY A 35 -6.63 21.02 -7.88
N THR A 36 -7.24 19.92 -7.47
CA THR A 36 -6.65 18.87 -6.65
C THR A 36 -6.59 17.57 -7.44
N CYS A 37 -5.43 16.91 -7.46
CA CYS A 37 -5.32 15.60 -8.11
C CYS A 37 -6.08 14.56 -7.29
N ARG A 38 -7.12 13.95 -7.85
CA ARG A 38 -7.88 12.89 -7.17
C ARG A 38 -7.59 11.53 -7.78
N CYS A 39 -7.53 10.53 -6.93
CA CYS A 39 -7.43 9.14 -7.36
C CYS A 39 -8.60 8.78 -8.30
N PRO A 40 -8.42 7.79 -9.20
CA PRO A 40 -9.49 7.29 -10.04
C PRO A 40 -10.75 6.96 -9.22
N GLU A 41 -11.86 7.65 -9.53
CA GLU A 41 -13.14 7.41 -8.86
C GLU A 41 -13.59 5.96 -9.04
N GLU A 42 -14.33 5.43 -8.06
CA GLU A 42 -14.89 4.06 -8.01
C GLU A 42 -13.89 2.90 -7.98
N THR A 43 -12.64 3.13 -8.38
CA THR A 43 -11.62 2.09 -8.50
C THR A 43 -10.48 2.27 -7.53
N HIS A 44 -10.28 3.45 -6.94
CA HIS A 44 -9.20 3.70 -5.99
C HIS A 44 -9.66 4.57 -4.80
N VAL A 45 -9.03 4.39 -3.63
CA VAL A 45 -9.16 5.25 -2.44
C VAL A 45 -7.82 5.87 -2.09
N ALA A 46 -7.82 7.16 -1.75
CA ALA A 46 -6.63 7.83 -1.28
C ALA A 46 -6.29 7.38 0.16
N ARG A 47 -5.03 7.03 0.40
CA ARG A 47 -4.48 6.71 1.73
C ARG A 47 -3.26 7.56 2.02
N GLU A 48 -3.17 8.03 3.24
CA GLU A 48 -2.00 8.76 3.73
C GLU A 48 -0.87 7.77 4.05
N THR A 49 0.35 8.19 3.73
CA THR A 49 1.61 7.50 3.99
C THR A 49 2.61 8.52 4.50
N ARG A 50 3.78 8.06 4.94
CA ARG A 50 4.84 8.96 5.43
C ARG A 50 5.30 9.96 4.36
N ASP A 51 5.40 9.51 3.11
CA ASP A 51 5.94 10.29 1.99
C ASP A 51 4.86 11.03 1.18
N GLY A 52 3.61 11.03 1.67
CA GLY A 52 2.48 11.69 1.05
C GLY A 52 1.31 10.74 0.87
N TRP A 53 0.47 11.00 -0.12
CA TRP A 53 -0.71 10.17 -0.37
C TRP A 53 -0.44 9.18 -1.49
N VAL A 54 -1.16 8.07 -1.45
CA VAL A 54 -1.15 7.03 -2.49
C VAL A 54 -2.58 6.64 -2.83
N CYS A 55 -2.80 6.17 -4.06
CA CYS A 55 -4.09 5.66 -4.47
C CYS A 55 -4.10 4.13 -4.34
N VAL A 56 -4.89 3.61 -3.41
CA VAL A 56 -5.04 2.16 -3.18
C VAL A 56 -6.21 1.66 -4.03
N SER A 57 -5.97 0.67 -4.89
CA SER A 57 -7.03 0.06 -5.71
C SER A 57 -8.09 -0.62 -4.84
N LEU A 58 -9.36 -0.41 -5.21
CA LEU A 58 -10.54 -1.08 -4.62
C LEU A 58 -10.84 -2.42 -5.30
N LYS A 59 -10.20 -2.69 -6.44
CA LYS A 59 -10.40 -3.91 -7.21
C LYS A 59 -9.20 -4.81 -7.02
N ASP A 60 -9.45 -6.05 -6.62
CA ASP A 60 -8.45 -7.09 -6.66
C ASP A 60 -8.20 -7.47 -8.12
N HIS A 61 -6.97 -7.29 -8.60
CA HIS A 61 -6.62 -7.59 -9.98
C HIS A 61 -6.84 -9.06 -10.33
N SER A 62 -6.57 -9.97 -9.39
CA SER A 62 -6.60 -11.40 -9.66
C SER A 62 -8.02 -11.93 -9.90
N THR A 63 -9.02 -11.30 -9.28
CA THR A 63 -10.43 -11.71 -9.36
C THR A 63 -11.31 -10.72 -10.10
N GLY A 64 -10.84 -9.48 -10.32
CA GLY A 64 -11.62 -8.36 -10.84
C GLY A 64 -12.71 -7.89 -9.87
N ALA A 65 -12.81 -8.49 -8.68
CA ALA A 65 -13.84 -8.22 -7.71
C ALA A 65 -13.47 -7.05 -6.80
N THR A 66 -14.47 -6.26 -6.43
CA THR A 66 -14.35 -5.29 -5.34
C THR A 66 -14.40 -6.08 -4.03
N VAL A 67 -13.25 -6.52 -3.54
CA VAL A 67 -13.16 -7.20 -2.24
C VAL A 67 -13.26 -6.17 -1.12
N PRO A 68 -13.91 -6.48 0.02
CA PRO A 68 -13.78 -5.64 1.21
C PRO A 68 -12.29 -5.51 1.55
N LEU A 69 -11.77 -4.30 1.45
CA LEU A 69 -10.34 -3.98 1.32
C LEU A 69 -9.62 -4.07 2.66
N TYR A 70 -9.59 -5.25 3.26
CA TYR A 70 -8.91 -5.41 4.53
C TYR A 70 -7.41 -5.04 4.39
N PHE A 71 -6.77 -5.37 3.26
CA PHE A 71 -5.34 -5.15 3.06
C PHE A 71 -4.99 -5.03 1.57
N VAL A 72 -4.95 -3.84 1.00
CA VAL A 72 -4.47 -3.64 -0.38
C VAL A 72 -3.36 -2.60 -0.36
N CYS A 73 -2.19 -2.99 -0.86
CA CYS A 73 -1.06 -2.09 -0.97
C CYS A 73 -1.20 -1.19 -2.20
N PRO A 74 -0.58 0.00 -2.18
CA PRO A 74 -0.69 1.03 -3.21
C PRO A 74 0.08 0.68 -4.49
N LEU A 75 -0.12 -0.51 -5.05
CA LEU A 75 0.33 -0.79 -6.40
C LEU A 75 -0.80 -0.45 -7.38
N PRO A 76 -0.49 0.21 -8.51
CA PRO A 76 -1.49 0.74 -9.46
C PRO A 76 -2.46 -0.30 -10.02
N GLU A 77 -2.17 -1.59 -9.91
CA GLU A 77 -3.08 -2.67 -10.33
C GLU A 77 -3.89 -3.33 -9.20
N GLY A 78 -3.56 -3.13 -7.91
CA GLY A 78 -4.37 -3.64 -6.80
C GLY A 78 -4.32 -5.15 -6.53
N ALA A 79 -3.14 -5.76 -6.36
CA ALA A 79 -3.06 -7.23 -6.17
C ALA A 79 -3.47 -7.76 -4.76
N GLY A 80 -4.35 -7.06 -4.04
CA GLY A 80 -5.00 -7.58 -2.82
C GLY A 80 -4.07 -7.91 -1.64
N PHE A 81 -4.58 -8.73 -0.72
CA PHE A 81 -3.94 -9.19 0.54
C PHE A 81 -2.52 -9.75 0.38
N LYS A 82 -2.16 -10.20 -0.82
CA LYS A 82 -0.92 -10.93 -1.10
C LYS A 82 0.34 -10.05 -1.17
N ILE A 83 0.19 -8.73 -1.18
CA ILE A 83 1.32 -7.78 -1.25
C ILE A 83 1.69 -7.22 0.13
N ALA A 84 0.81 -7.35 1.13
CA ALA A 84 1.14 -6.88 2.47
C ALA A 84 2.37 -7.65 2.99
N LEU A 85 3.30 -6.91 3.60
CA LEU A 85 4.54 -7.46 4.09
C LEU A 85 4.24 -8.50 5.16
N ASN A 86 4.75 -9.71 5.04
CA ASN A 86 4.68 -10.73 6.08
C ASN A 86 6.08 -10.91 6.69
N ASP A 87 6.13 -11.22 7.99
CA ASP A 87 7.39 -11.55 8.64
C ASP A 87 7.97 -12.84 8.04
N PRO A 88 9.25 -12.87 7.62
CA PRO A 88 9.88 -14.08 7.10
C PRO A 88 10.05 -15.18 8.16
N ASP A 89 9.95 -14.86 9.45
CA ASP A 89 10.00 -15.84 10.52
C ASP A 89 8.70 -16.65 10.58
N PRO A 90 8.76 -17.99 10.34
CA PRO A 90 7.58 -18.84 10.37
C PRO A 90 6.87 -18.87 11.74
N ALA A 91 7.54 -18.50 12.83
CA ALA A 91 6.95 -18.41 14.16
C ALA A 91 5.91 -17.27 14.27
N MET A 92 6.02 -16.25 13.43
CA MET A 92 5.09 -15.10 13.40
C MET A 92 3.84 -15.36 12.55
N GLY A 93 3.77 -16.51 11.89
CA GLY A 93 2.64 -16.92 11.06
C GLY A 93 2.59 -16.21 9.70
N SER A 94 1.45 -16.27 9.04
CA SER A 94 1.24 -15.70 7.68
C SER A 94 0.42 -14.41 7.69
N LEU A 95 0.34 -13.75 8.83
CA LEU A 95 -0.37 -12.48 8.95
C LEU A 95 0.55 -11.31 8.54
N PRO A 96 -0.02 -10.26 7.93
CA PRO A 96 0.74 -9.06 7.63
C PRO A 96 1.41 -8.44 8.84
N VAL A 97 2.51 -7.75 8.60
CA VAL A 97 3.08 -6.80 9.54
C VAL A 97 2.10 -5.65 9.69
N GLY A 98 1.54 -5.53 10.90
CA GLY A 98 0.60 -4.48 11.25
C GLY A 98 1.32 -3.18 11.58
N CYS A 99 0.57 -2.08 11.56
CA CYS A 99 1.04 -0.77 11.97
C CYS A 99 -0.14 0.11 12.36
N THR A 100 0.15 1.24 13.02
CA THR A 100 -0.83 2.30 13.26
C THR A 100 -0.45 3.53 12.43
N VAL A 101 -1.38 4.02 11.60
CA VAL A 101 -1.14 5.22 10.78
C VAL A 101 -0.97 6.44 11.69
N GLY A 102 0.07 7.23 11.43
CA GLY A 102 0.46 8.38 12.26
C GLY A 102 1.42 8.05 13.40
N SER A 103 1.75 6.76 13.62
CA SER A 103 2.78 6.37 14.58
C SER A 103 4.17 6.64 14.02
N THR A 104 4.95 7.45 14.73
CA THR A 104 6.39 7.65 14.46
C THR A 104 7.27 6.78 15.35
N ALA A 105 6.66 5.87 16.13
CA ALA A 105 7.39 4.98 17.02
C ALA A 105 8.20 3.97 16.19
N THR A 106 9.51 3.97 16.40
CA THR A 106 10.45 3.04 15.76
C THR A 106 10.66 1.76 16.58
N VAL A 107 9.88 1.60 17.64
CA VAL A 107 9.85 0.43 18.53
C VAL A 107 8.40 0.13 18.87
N GLU A 108 8.08 -1.14 19.09
CA GLU A 108 6.73 -1.51 19.52
C GLU A 108 6.46 -0.95 20.94
N PRO A 109 5.38 -0.19 21.15
CA PRO A 109 5.08 0.41 22.44
C PRO A 109 4.70 -0.64 23.50
N VAL A 110 4.19 -1.80 23.07
CA VAL A 110 3.85 -2.92 23.93
C VAL A 110 4.51 -4.18 23.37
N LEU A 111 5.49 -4.71 24.08
CA LEU A 111 6.22 -5.91 23.68
C LEU A 111 5.27 -7.10 23.49
N GLY A 112 5.45 -7.84 22.40
CA GLY A 112 4.64 -8.99 22.04
C GLY A 112 3.31 -8.66 21.35
N LEU A 113 2.94 -7.38 21.26
CA LEU A 113 1.83 -6.91 20.43
C LEU A 113 2.37 -6.15 19.23
N HIS A 114 2.07 -6.59 18.01
CA HIS A 114 2.61 -5.98 16.79
C HIS A 114 1.65 -5.00 16.14
N GLY A 115 2.20 -3.94 15.54
CA GLY A 115 1.44 -2.92 14.85
C GLY A 115 0.87 -1.84 15.75
N GLY A 116 1.40 -1.68 16.97
CA GLY A 116 1.18 -0.48 17.78
C GLY A 116 2.12 0.67 17.41
N GLY A 117 3.22 0.35 16.72
CA GLY A 117 4.19 1.29 16.19
C GLY A 117 4.01 1.62 14.70
N ALA A 118 5.09 2.11 14.11
CA ALA A 118 5.25 2.17 12.66
C ALA A 118 5.49 0.76 12.08
N CYS A 119 5.99 0.66 10.84
CA CYS A 119 6.39 -0.62 10.28
C CYS A 119 7.62 -1.17 10.97
N ILE A 120 7.42 -2.25 11.72
CA ILE A 120 8.44 -2.91 12.56
C ILE A 120 8.27 -4.42 12.39
N TRP A 121 9.37 -5.15 12.24
CA TRP A 121 9.34 -6.62 12.20
C TRP A 121 8.88 -7.20 13.53
N PRO A 122 7.77 -7.96 13.57
CA PRO A 122 7.29 -8.57 14.82
C PRO A 122 8.29 -9.55 15.48
N SER A 123 9.12 -10.24 14.69
CA SER A 123 10.11 -11.21 15.20
C SER A 123 11.39 -10.58 15.76
N LYS A 124 11.79 -9.43 15.21
CA LYS A 124 13.11 -8.81 15.44
C LYS A 124 13.05 -7.45 16.12
N ASP A 125 11.86 -6.88 16.27
CA ASP A 125 11.65 -5.50 16.69
C ASP A 125 12.48 -4.48 15.88
N GLU A 126 12.74 -4.81 14.61
CA GLU A 126 13.55 -3.99 13.71
C GLU A 126 12.65 -3.07 12.89
N TYR A 127 12.92 -1.76 12.98
CA TYR A 127 12.20 -0.74 12.24
C TYR A 127 12.49 -0.81 10.74
N ILE A 128 11.42 -0.79 9.94
CA ILE A 128 11.45 -0.84 8.47
C ILE A 128 10.52 0.20 7.82
N GLY A 129 10.05 1.18 8.60
CA GLY A 129 9.20 2.28 8.13
C GLY A 129 9.93 3.34 7.27
N ASP A 130 11.18 3.08 6.90
CA ASP A 130 11.97 3.80 5.92
C ASP A 130 11.85 3.21 4.50
N ILE A 131 11.49 1.92 4.40
CA ILE A 131 11.31 1.21 3.12
C ILE A 131 9.83 0.87 2.87
N TYR A 132 9.07 0.68 3.94
CA TYR A 132 7.66 0.33 3.91
C TYR A 132 6.78 1.44 4.48
N ASP A 133 5.63 1.65 3.84
CA ASP A 133 4.62 2.59 4.28
C ASP A 133 3.53 1.87 5.07
N CYS A 134 3.07 2.50 6.16
CA CYS A 134 1.89 2.04 6.87
C CYS A 134 0.63 2.46 6.13
N ILE A 135 -0.15 1.49 5.64
CA ILE A 135 -1.37 1.73 4.86
C ILE A 135 -2.58 1.28 5.67
N GLN A 136 -3.44 2.24 6.00
CA GLN A 136 -4.69 2.00 6.70
C GLN A 136 -5.63 1.08 5.92
N THR A 137 -6.25 0.15 6.63
CA THR A 137 -7.28 -0.75 6.10
C THR A 137 -8.50 0.00 5.54
N SER A 138 -9.27 -0.63 4.64
CA SER A 138 -10.49 -0.04 4.07
C SER A 138 -11.65 -1.06 4.04
N PRO A 139 -12.75 -0.88 4.79
CA PRO A 139 -12.99 0.19 5.75
C PRO A 139 -11.96 0.18 6.87
N HIS A 140 -11.81 1.32 7.56
CA HIS A 140 -10.93 1.43 8.74
C HIS A 140 -11.42 0.44 9.79
N VAL A 141 -10.63 -0.61 10.02
CA VAL A 141 -10.92 -1.64 11.02
C VAL A 141 -9.72 -1.83 11.92
N ASN A 142 -10.01 -2.18 13.16
CA ASN A 142 -8.99 -2.64 14.08
C ASN A 142 -8.58 -4.08 13.75
N LEU A 143 -7.28 -4.31 13.54
CA LEU A 143 -6.76 -5.61 13.14
C LEU A 143 -6.93 -6.67 14.24
N ALA A 144 -6.71 -6.32 15.50
CA ALA A 144 -6.91 -7.25 16.63
C ALA A 144 -8.38 -7.73 16.72
N THR A 145 -9.34 -6.83 16.44
CA THR A 145 -10.77 -7.18 16.41
C THR A 145 -11.10 -8.09 15.23
N LYS A 146 -10.48 -7.85 14.07
CA LYS A 146 -10.71 -8.67 12.87
C LYS A 146 -10.01 -10.03 12.95
N PHE A 147 -8.88 -10.10 13.62
CA PHE A 147 -8.04 -11.29 13.79
C PHE A 147 -7.79 -11.55 15.29
N PRO A 148 -8.79 -12.04 16.04
CA PRO A 148 -8.72 -12.15 17.50
C PRO A 148 -7.70 -13.19 18.02
N LEU A 149 -7.21 -14.07 17.14
CA LEU A 149 -6.17 -15.07 17.46
C LEU A 149 -4.76 -14.60 17.09
N SER A 150 -4.63 -13.37 16.58
CA SER A 150 -3.34 -12.77 16.25
C SER A 150 -2.74 -12.04 17.45
N SER A 151 -1.48 -11.65 17.32
CA SER A 151 -0.79 -10.81 18.29
C SER A 151 -0.91 -9.31 17.97
N TYR A 152 -1.87 -8.88 17.14
CA TYR A 152 -1.98 -7.47 16.78
C TYR A 152 -2.27 -6.59 18.00
N ALA A 153 -1.65 -5.40 18.03
CA ALA A 153 -1.96 -4.38 19.01
C ALA A 153 -3.42 -3.90 18.87
N PRO A 154 -4.10 -3.51 19.98
CA PRO A 154 -5.43 -2.92 19.93
C PRO A 154 -5.51 -1.59 19.16
N THR A 155 -4.39 -0.98 18.81
CA THR A 155 -4.33 0.24 17.98
C THR A 155 -3.98 -0.04 16.52
N ALA A 156 -3.62 -1.28 16.16
CA ALA A 156 -3.25 -1.63 14.80
C ALA A 156 -4.44 -1.47 13.85
N ASP A 157 -4.32 -0.55 12.89
CA ASP A 157 -5.38 -0.16 11.96
C ASP A 157 -4.95 -0.17 10.48
N GLY A 158 -3.66 -0.45 10.24
CA GLY A 158 -3.05 -0.57 8.93
C GLY A 158 -2.03 -1.70 8.85
N VAL A 159 -1.51 -1.91 7.64
CA VAL A 159 -0.46 -2.88 7.36
C VAL A 159 0.69 -2.24 6.60
N CYS A 160 1.85 -2.86 6.73
CA CYS A 160 3.05 -2.42 6.05
C CYS A 160 3.07 -2.88 4.61
N CYS A 161 3.11 -1.90 3.72
CA CYS A 161 3.15 -2.08 2.28
C CYS A 161 4.45 -1.54 1.72
N PRO A 162 4.97 -2.11 0.61
CA PRO A 162 6.08 -1.51 -0.10
C PRO A 162 5.81 -0.03 -0.34
N SER A 163 6.77 0.83 0.00
CA SER A 163 6.64 2.26 -0.28
C SER A 163 6.49 2.50 -1.77
N ARG A 164 5.94 3.66 -2.14
CA ARG A 164 5.87 4.07 -3.55
C ARG A 164 7.25 4.03 -4.20
N ALA A 165 8.28 4.50 -3.50
CA ALA A 165 9.66 4.48 -3.98
C ALA A 165 10.12 3.05 -4.27
N LEU A 166 9.92 2.14 -3.30
CA LEU A 166 10.28 0.73 -3.46
C LEU A 166 9.54 0.10 -4.64
N ALA A 167 8.22 0.28 -4.71
CA ALA A 167 7.37 -0.21 -5.79
C ALA A 167 7.84 0.21 -7.20
N CYS A 168 8.31 1.45 -7.34
CA CYS A 168 8.78 1.98 -8.63
C CYS A 168 10.15 1.45 -9.07
N ILE A 169 11.00 1.02 -8.14
CA ILE A 169 12.38 0.57 -8.43
C ILE A 169 12.54 -0.96 -8.40
N GLN A 170 11.52 -1.71 -7.97
CA GLN A 170 11.62 -3.16 -7.93
C GLN A 170 11.84 -3.70 -9.36
N PRO A 171 12.90 -4.50 -9.59
CA PRO A 171 13.09 -5.15 -10.89
C PRO A 171 12.00 -6.22 -11.10
N GLN A 172 11.72 -6.54 -12.36
CA GLN A 172 10.87 -7.68 -12.68
C GLN A 172 11.60 -8.95 -12.23
N VAL A 173 11.01 -9.68 -11.28
CA VAL A 173 11.54 -10.97 -10.83
C VAL A 173 10.47 -12.04 -11.01
N THR A 174 10.73 -12.97 -11.92
CA THR A 174 9.96 -14.20 -12.05
C THR A 174 10.66 -15.28 -11.23
N GLY A 175 10.06 -15.72 -10.12
CA GLY A 175 10.54 -16.88 -9.37
C GLY A 175 10.42 -18.16 -10.20
N PRO A 176 11.09 -19.27 -9.82
CA PRO A 176 10.90 -20.55 -10.49
C PRO A 176 9.46 -21.03 -10.26
N ASN A 177 8.71 -21.28 -11.34
CA ASN A 177 7.31 -21.71 -11.35
C ASN A 177 6.37 -20.77 -10.56
N PRO A 178 6.02 -19.59 -11.10
CA PRO A 178 5.04 -18.72 -10.48
C PRO A 178 3.65 -19.36 -10.56
N THR A 179 3.20 -20.03 -9.49
CA THR A 179 1.86 -20.63 -9.37
C THR A 179 0.74 -19.60 -9.20
N GLU A 180 1.08 -18.33 -9.12
CA GLU A 180 0.12 -17.24 -8.94
C GLU A 180 0.47 -16.09 -9.89
N PRO A 181 -0.53 -15.46 -10.54
CA PRO A 181 -0.29 -14.29 -11.37
C PRO A 181 0.28 -13.17 -10.51
N ARG A 182 1.52 -12.76 -10.82
CA ARG A 182 2.21 -11.64 -10.18
C ARG A 182 2.21 -10.45 -11.12
N TRP A 183 2.48 -9.27 -10.58
CA TRP A 183 2.45 -8.03 -11.35
C TRP A 183 3.72 -7.23 -11.09
N TRP A 184 4.18 -6.52 -12.10
CA TRP A 184 5.36 -5.67 -12.03
C TRP A 184 5.09 -4.32 -12.69
N TYR A 185 5.50 -3.24 -12.01
CA TYR A 185 5.41 -1.89 -12.53
C TYR A 185 6.74 -1.48 -13.19
N ASN A 186 6.69 -1.19 -14.48
CA ASN A 186 7.83 -0.67 -15.21
C ASN A 186 7.87 0.85 -15.11
N SER A 187 8.78 1.39 -14.30
CA SER A 187 8.95 2.85 -14.16
C SER A 187 9.47 3.54 -15.43
N VAL A 188 10.18 2.82 -16.31
CA VAL A 188 10.69 3.35 -17.60
C VAL A 188 9.56 3.53 -18.61
N THR A 189 8.65 2.55 -18.72
CA THR A 189 7.53 2.60 -19.67
C THR A 189 6.23 3.14 -19.07
N GLY A 190 6.17 3.30 -17.74
CA GLY A 190 5.00 3.79 -17.01
C GLY A 190 3.83 2.81 -17.01
N LYS A 191 4.07 1.52 -17.29
CA LYS A 191 3.04 0.49 -17.45
C LYS A 191 3.20 -0.63 -16.43
N GLY A 192 2.06 -1.10 -15.93
CA GLY A 192 1.93 -2.37 -15.22
C GLY A 192 1.92 -3.55 -16.17
N PHE A 193 2.57 -4.64 -15.77
CA PHE A 193 2.60 -5.89 -16.53
C PHE A 193 2.21 -7.06 -15.63
N THR A 194 1.35 -7.93 -16.14
CA THR A 194 1.15 -9.26 -15.57
C THR A 194 2.37 -10.11 -15.87
N ILE A 195 2.91 -10.73 -14.84
CA ILE A 195 3.73 -11.93 -14.97
C ILE A 195 2.74 -13.10 -14.96
N SER A 196 2.18 -13.40 -16.14
CA SER A 196 1.44 -14.64 -16.37
C SER A 196 2.44 -15.75 -16.77
N GLU A 197 2.18 -16.97 -16.30
CA GLU A 197 2.94 -18.18 -16.61
C GLU A 197 3.32 -18.29 -18.10
N SER A 198 4.57 -18.70 -18.35
CA SER A 198 5.05 -19.17 -19.67
C SER A 198 4.85 -20.67 -19.79
#